data_AF-G1TTI2-F1
#
_entry.id   AF-G1TTI2-F1
#
_cell.length_a   1.000
_cell.length_b   1.000
_cell.length_c   1.000
_cell.angle_alpha   90.00
_cell.angle_beta   90.00
_cell.angle_gamma   90.00
#
_symmetry.space_group_name_H-M   'P 1'
#
loop_
_entity.id
_entity.type
_entity.pdbx_description
1 polymer ?
#
loop_
_entity_poly.entity_id
_entity_poly.type
_entity_poly.pdbx_seq_one_letter_code
_entity_poly.pdbx_strand_id
1 'polypeptide(L)'
;MAASCDSWLAGCLITLVFLQLPTHLSGDADKYHLAPLGGTAELLCPLPLWPQVAFDEVRWLRAAGPGRAGAVHVFRDGQDREDELLPEYRGRTALVRDAREGTVTLQIRDVRLEDRGPYRCRIRIGNLSREDAVSLQVAAPSPGRLSASEVALAAILPVLGLLITAGVYLIWKQRQSKENLLSDHAKEKGNYKSKGPSLPNPHLSLWLPAVAVALDPDTAHPKLVLSEDRRCVRLGDRKQPLPDNPQRFDFVVSVLGAEYFTAGCHYWEVYVGDKTKWILGVCSESVSRKGKVTASPANGHWLLRQSRGDEYEALTSPQTALRLKQPPRCVGVFLDYEAGVIAFYNVTDKSHIFSFTDSFSGPLRPFFEPCLHDGGKNTAPLIICSELLQSEESLAPKPEGKGHANGDVSLKLNPSLRPPPAPELPPLRDMIESWPSDVGPALQGFRAPSL
;
A
#
# COMPACT_ATOMS: atom_id res chain seq x y z
N MET A 1 -22.97 31.36 40.83
CA MET A 1 -21.52 31.39 41.16
C MET A 1 -20.81 30.45 40.20
N ALA A 2 -19.68 30.91 39.66
CA ALA A 2 -18.65 30.19 38.91
C ALA A 2 -19.09 29.51 37.59
N ALA A 3 -18.89 30.16 36.43
CA ALA A 3 -17.64 30.22 35.64
C ALA A 3 -17.48 28.94 34.79
N SER A 4 -17.71 28.99 33.48
CA SER A 4 -16.89 29.63 32.42
C SER A 4 -16.16 28.53 31.64
N CYS A 5 -16.55 28.28 30.38
CA CYS A 5 -15.76 28.60 29.17
C CYS A 5 -16.30 27.78 27.97
N ASP A 6 -17.50 28.11 27.49
CA ASP A 6 -17.96 27.69 26.17
C ASP A 6 -17.40 28.65 25.12
N SER A 7 -16.25 28.27 24.59
CA SER A 7 -15.66 28.71 23.33
C SER A 7 -14.71 27.56 23.01
N TRP A 8 -14.71 26.88 21.88
CA TRP A 8 -14.55 27.40 20.54
C TRP A 8 -15.27 26.44 19.57
N LEU A 9 -16.52 26.73 19.22
CA LEU A 9 -17.18 26.23 18.00
C LEU A 9 -17.30 27.39 17.00
N ALA A 10 -16.16 27.97 16.64
CA ALA A 10 -16.06 28.83 15.47
C ALA A 10 -15.56 27.96 14.32
N GLY A 11 -16.53 27.46 13.54
CA GLY A 11 -16.29 26.65 12.37
C GLY A 11 -15.32 27.34 11.42
N CYS A 12 -14.30 26.59 11.00
CA CYS A 12 -13.49 26.94 9.85
C CYS A 12 -14.40 27.02 8.61
N LEU A 13 -14.93 28.21 8.35
CA LEU A 13 -15.36 28.65 7.04
C LEU A 13 -14.14 28.56 6.12
N ILE A 14 -14.03 27.45 5.41
CA ILE A 14 -13.12 27.32 4.27
C ILE A 14 -13.58 28.35 3.25
N THR A 15 -12.89 29.48 3.20
CA THR A 15 -12.96 30.40 2.08
C THR A 15 -12.38 29.68 0.87
N LEU A 16 -13.25 29.01 0.12
CA LEU A 16 -13.02 28.68 -1.29
C LEU A 16 -12.91 30.02 -2.03
N VAL A 17 -11.71 30.60 -2.04
CA VAL A 17 -11.33 31.55 -3.06
C VAL A 17 -11.30 30.75 -4.35
N PHE A 18 -12.42 30.78 -5.08
CA PHE A 18 -12.45 30.51 -6.50
C PHE A 18 -11.44 31.48 -7.12
N LEU A 19 -10.23 30.99 -7.39
CA LEU A 19 -9.39 31.57 -8.43
C LEU A 19 -10.19 31.41 -9.72
N GLN A 20 -10.98 32.44 -10.04
CA GLN A 20 -11.43 32.67 -11.39
C GLN A 20 -10.17 32.75 -12.23
N LEU A 21 -9.83 31.65 -12.92
CA LEU A 21 -8.98 31.75 -14.09
C LEU A 21 -9.62 32.82 -14.98
N PRO A 22 -8.85 33.78 -15.51
CA PRO A 22 -9.36 34.65 -16.55
C PRO A 22 -9.92 33.73 -17.64
N THR A 23 -11.21 33.89 -17.89
CA THR A 23 -11.88 33.32 -19.04
C THR A 23 -10.98 33.49 -20.25
N HIS A 24 -10.65 32.36 -20.87
CA HIS A 24 -10.03 32.29 -22.19
C HIS A 24 -10.73 33.27 -23.13
N LEU A 25 -10.16 34.45 -23.30
CA LEU A 25 -10.46 35.30 -24.45
C LEU A 25 -9.52 34.83 -25.55
N SER A 26 -10.07 33.89 -26.32
CA SER A 26 -9.95 33.75 -27.76
C SER A 26 -8.80 34.53 -28.41
N GLY A 27 -7.76 33.78 -28.77
CA GLY A 27 -6.94 33.90 -29.98
C GLY A 27 -6.50 35.30 -30.46
N ASP A 28 -5.20 35.57 -30.34
CA ASP A 28 -4.35 35.61 -31.53
C ASP A 28 -2.88 35.39 -31.11
N ALA A 29 -2.42 34.15 -31.24
CA ALA A 29 -1.07 33.75 -30.88
C ALA A 29 -0.18 33.91 -32.11
N ASP A 30 0.34 35.12 -32.38
CA ASP A 30 1.52 35.34 -33.24
C ASP A 30 1.89 36.84 -33.37
N LYS A 31 2.48 37.49 -32.34
CA LYS A 31 3.18 38.81 -32.50
C LYS A 31 3.96 39.33 -31.28
N TYR A 32 4.56 38.45 -30.47
CA TYR A 32 5.41 38.89 -29.35
C TYR A 32 6.88 38.53 -29.62
N HIS A 33 7.78 39.51 -29.48
CA HIS A 33 9.23 39.30 -29.56
C HIS A 33 9.83 39.33 -28.15
N LEU A 34 10.77 38.43 -27.85
CA LEU A 34 11.40 38.30 -26.53
C LEU A 34 12.86 38.77 -26.60
N ALA A 35 13.24 39.74 -25.76
CA ALA A 35 14.62 40.22 -25.67
C ALA A 35 15.15 40.22 -24.22
N PRO A 36 16.43 39.89 -23.97
CA PRO A 36 17.01 39.90 -22.64
C PRO A 36 17.21 41.33 -22.10
N LEU A 37 17.03 41.51 -20.79
CA LEU A 37 17.34 42.77 -20.10
C LEU A 37 18.82 43.15 -20.27
N GLY A 38 19.10 44.39 -20.66
CA GLY A 38 20.43 44.88 -20.98
C GLY A 38 20.98 44.42 -22.34
N GLY A 39 20.26 43.54 -23.06
CA GLY A 39 20.64 43.07 -24.38
C GLY A 39 20.10 43.93 -25.51
N THR A 40 19.94 43.32 -26.69
CA THR A 40 19.44 43.96 -27.90
C THR A 40 18.13 43.28 -28.34
N ALA A 41 17.08 44.07 -28.60
CA ALA A 41 15.83 43.61 -29.17
C ALA A 41 15.78 43.89 -30.68
N GLU A 42 15.22 42.97 -31.46
CA GLU A 42 15.08 43.10 -32.92
C GLU A 42 13.62 42.91 -33.34
N LEU A 43 12.92 44.02 -33.55
CA LEU A 43 11.50 44.05 -33.88
C LEU A 43 11.31 44.13 -35.39
N LEU A 44 10.92 43.02 -36.00
CA LEU A 44 10.56 42.97 -37.42
C LEU A 44 9.23 43.71 -37.64
N CYS A 45 9.19 44.62 -38.63
CA CYS A 45 7.97 45.28 -39.03
C CYS A 45 7.01 44.24 -39.66
N PRO A 46 5.80 44.06 -39.12
CA PRO A 46 4.89 43.02 -39.61
C PRO A 46 4.18 43.37 -40.92
N LEU A 47 4.42 44.56 -41.47
CA LEU A 47 3.88 44.95 -42.77
C LEU A 47 4.63 44.19 -43.89
N PRO A 48 3.92 43.50 -44.79
CA PRO A 48 4.55 42.89 -45.95
C PRO A 48 5.04 44.00 -46.89
N LEU A 49 6.34 44.06 -47.10
CA LEU A 49 7.00 44.95 -48.04
C LEU A 49 7.41 44.15 -49.26
N TRP A 50 7.19 44.70 -50.46
CA TRP A 50 7.70 44.07 -51.67
C TRP A 50 9.19 44.37 -51.84
N PRO A 51 9.98 43.42 -52.35
CA PRO A 51 11.38 43.67 -52.68
C PRO A 51 11.49 44.87 -53.63
N GLN A 52 12.49 45.73 -53.41
CA GLN A 52 12.79 46.92 -54.23
C GLN A 52 11.84 48.13 -54.10
N VAL A 53 10.90 48.14 -53.14
CA VAL A 53 10.05 49.33 -52.91
C VAL A 53 10.80 50.37 -52.06
N ALA A 54 11.00 51.55 -52.63
CA ALA A 54 11.49 52.72 -51.90
C ALA A 54 10.33 53.33 -51.08
N PHE A 55 10.50 53.38 -49.76
CA PHE A 55 9.64 54.14 -48.85
C PHE A 55 10.27 55.50 -48.55
N ASP A 56 9.43 56.51 -48.39
CA ASP A 56 9.90 57.87 -48.06
C ASP A 56 10.23 57.98 -46.58
N GLU A 57 9.51 57.21 -45.76
CA GLU A 57 9.62 57.28 -44.30
C GLU A 57 9.20 55.99 -43.60
N VAL A 58 9.95 55.63 -42.55
CA VAL A 58 9.58 54.61 -41.57
C VAL A 58 9.61 55.24 -40.19
N ARG A 59 8.51 55.10 -39.45
CA ARG A 59 8.39 55.52 -38.06
C ARG A 59 8.06 54.32 -37.18
N TRP A 60 8.85 54.13 -36.15
CA TRP A 60 8.51 53.27 -35.03
C TRP A 60 7.98 54.13 -33.89
N LEU A 61 6.77 53.82 -33.42
CA LEU A 61 6.04 54.60 -32.44
C LEU A 61 5.69 53.75 -31.22
N ARG A 62 5.74 54.34 -30.03
CA ARG A 62 5.23 53.73 -28.79
C ARG A 62 4.31 54.71 -28.05
N ALA A 63 3.49 54.20 -27.15
CA ALA A 63 2.71 55.06 -26.25
C ALA A 63 3.65 55.86 -25.32
N ALA A 64 3.45 57.17 -25.26
CA ALA A 64 4.24 58.12 -24.45
C ALA A 64 3.36 58.92 -23.46
N GLY A 65 2.17 58.41 -23.16
CA GLY A 65 1.17 59.04 -22.29
C GLY A 65 -0.27 58.90 -22.83
N PRO A 66 -1.28 59.38 -22.09
CA PRO A 66 -2.67 59.29 -22.52
C PRO A 66 -2.88 60.03 -23.85
N GLY A 67 -3.18 59.26 -24.90
CA GLY A 67 -3.47 59.77 -26.25
C GLY A 67 -2.27 60.25 -27.06
N ARG A 68 -1.02 60.12 -26.58
CA ARG A 68 0.18 60.53 -27.32
C ARG A 68 1.07 59.33 -27.65
N ALA A 69 1.38 59.19 -28.93
CA ALA A 69 2.43 58.29 -29.40
C ALA A 69 3.73 59.09 -29.60
N GLY A 70 4.82 58.61 -29.02
CA GLY A 70 6.16 59.16 -29.21
C GLY A 70 6.97 58.32 -30.19
N ALA A 71 7.92 58.94 -30.87
CA ALA A 71 8.79 58.25 -31.83
C ALA A 71 9.95 57.55 -31.12
N VAL A 72 10.07 56.24 -31.38
CA VAL A 72 11.16 55.38 -30.94
C VAL A 72 12.31 55.41 -31.94
N HIS A 73 11.97 55.42 -33.23
CA HIS A 73 12.92 55.54 -34.32
C HIS A 73 12.25 56.17 -35.54
N VAL A 74 12.95 57.05 -36.25
CA VAL A 74 12.45 57.73 -37.45
C VAL A 74 13.54 57.70 -38.50
N PHE A 75 13.22 57.07 -39.63
CA PHE A 75 14.05 57.09 -40.83
C PHE A 75 13.29 57.82 -41.93
N ARG A 76 13.87 58.89 -42.47
CA ARG A 76 13.24 59.73 -43.50
C ARG A 76 14.29 60.29 -44.45
N ASP A 77 13.99 60.28 -45.75
CA ASP A 77 14.85 60.84 -46.80
C ASP A 77 16.28 60.24 -46.80
N GLY A 78 16.39 58.95 -46.51
CA GLY A 78 17.68 58.27 -46.50
C GLY A 78 18.47 58.36 -45.19
N GLN A 79 17.97 59.09 -44.18
CA GLN A 79 18.71 59.37 -42.94
C GLN A 79 17.88 59.11 -41.67
N ASP A 80 18.55 58.67 -40.60
CA ASP A 80 17.99 58.57 -39.26
C ASP A 80 17.80 59.97 -38.63
N ARG A 81 16.64 60.24 -38.04
CA ARG A 81 16.28 61.52 -37.40
C ARG A 81 16.24 61.36 -35.89
N GLU A 82 17.33 61.75 -35.23
CA GLU A 82 17.50 61.57 -33.79
C GLU A 82 16.81 62.67 -32.94
N ASP A 83 16.60 63.85 -33.52
CA ASP A 83 15.98 65.01 -32.90
C ASP A 83 14.48 64.79 -32.59
N GLU A 84 13.80 63.97 -33.38
CA GLU A 84 12.38 63.62 -33.20
C GLU A 84 12.14 62.49 -32.18
N LEU A 85 13.20 61.82 -31.71
CA LEU A 85 13.07 60.64 -30.86
C LEU A 85 12.76 61.02 -29.41
N LEU A 86 11.96 60.18 -28.77
CA LEU A 86 11.79 60.17 -27.32
C LEU A 86 13.17 60.15 -26.63
N PRO A 87 13.40 61.00 -25.62
CA PRO A 87 14.72 61.14 -24.99
C PRO A 87 15.33 59.81 -24.53
N GLU A 88 14.51 58.88 -24.05
CA GLU A 88 14.92 57.58 -23.54
C GLU A 88 15.42 56.60 -24.62
N TYR A 89 15.20 56.88 -25.92
CA TYR A 89 15.62 56.04 -27.05
C TYR A 89 16.78 56.60 -27.87
N ARG A 90 17.17 57.85 -27.63
CA ARG A 90 18.32 58.47 -28.32
C ARG A 90 19.59 57.67 -28.06
N GLY A 91 20.38 57.45 -29.12
CA GLY A 91 21.58 56.61 -29.08
C GLY A 91 21.35 55.11 -28.84
N ARG A 92 20.10 54.63 -28.71
CA ARG A 92 19.78 53.23 -28.41
C ARG A 92 19.11 52.49 -29.57
N THR A 93 18.61 53.21 -30.58
CA THR A 93 17.85 52.59 -31.68
C THR A 93 18.59 52.65 -33.01
N ALA A 94 18.38 51.62 -33.85
CA ALA A 94 18.90 51.59 -35.22
C ALA A 94 17.90 50.88 -36.14
N LEU A 95 17.85 51.28 -37.41
CA LEU A 95 17.06 50.60 -38.44
C LEU A 95 17.95 49.65 -39.23
N VAL A 96 17.62 48.36 -39.21
CA VAL A 96 18.24 47.34 -40.06
C VAL A 96 17.32 47.10 -41.24
N ARG A 97 17.88 47.15 -42.46
CA ARG A 97 17.13 46.94 -43.71
C ARG A 97 17.75 45.81 -44.50
N ASP A 98 16.93 44.83 -44.87
CA ASP A 98 17.31 43.86 -45.88
C ASP A 98 16.70 44.25 -47.23
N ALA A 99 17.54 44.71 -48.16
CA ALA A 99 17.10 45.11 -49.49
C ALA A 99 16.65 43.93 -50.37
N ARG A 100 17.06 42.70 -50.06
CA ARG A 100 16.70 41.49 -50.83
C ARG A 100 15.35 40.94 -50.37
N GLU A 101 15.12 40.92 -49.06
CA GLU A 101 13.86 40.44 -48.47
C GLU A 101 12.81 41.54 -48.33
N GLY A 102 13.20 42.81 -48.44
CA GLY A 102 12.33 43.95 -48.22
C GLY A 102 12.00 44.18 -46.74
N THR A 103 12.72 43.57 -45.80
CA THR A 103 12.38 43.63 -44.38
C THR A 103 12.95 44.88 -43.70
N VAL A 104 12.19 45.41 -42.74
CA VAL A 104 12.58 46.57 -41.94
C VAL A 104 12.48 46.18 -40.47
N THR A 105 13.62 46.20 -39.79
CA THR A 105 13.74 45.74 -38.40
C THR A 105 14.24 46.88 -37.53
N LEU A 106 13.53 47.16 -36.44
CA LEU A 106 13.98 48.07 -35.40
C LEU A 106 14.87 47.32 -34.42
N GLN A 107 16.11 47.76 -34.28
CA GLN A 107 17.02 47.32 -33.25
C GLN A 107 16.98 48.28 -32.05
N ILE A 108 16.80 47.76 -30.84
CA ILE A 108 16.86 48.54 -29.58
C ILE A 108 17.96 47.95 -28.70
N ARG A 109 18.97 48.73 -28.37
CA ARG A 109 20.11 48.35 -27.51
C ARG A 109 19.89 48.75 -26.06
N ASP A 110 20.58 48.07 -25.15
CA ASP A 110 20.45 48.30 -23.71
C ASP A 110 18.99 48.16 -23.26
N VAL A 111 18.32 47.05 -23.60
CA VAL A 111 16.87 46.87 -23.36
C VAL A 111 16.54 47.02 -21.87
N ARG A 112 15.57 47.88 -21.54
CA ARG A 112 15.09 48.18 -20.18
C ARG A 112 13.72 47.56 -19.95
N LEU A 113 13.35 47.33 -18.68
CA LEU A 113 12.00 46.86 -18.32
C LEU A 113 10.89 47.78 -18.84
N GLU A 114 11.16 49.08 -18.90
CA GLU A 114 10.26 50.12 -19.40
C GLU A 114 10.05 50.05 -20.91
N ASP A 115 10.90 49.33 -21.65
CA ASP A 115 10.74 49.13 -23.10
C ASP A 115 9.69 48.06 -23.42
N ARG A 116 9.16 47.35 -22.42
CA ARG A 116 8.10 46.36 -22.59
C ARG A 116 6.82 47.01 -23.13
N GLY A 117 6.19 46.35 -24.10
CA GLY A 117 4.87 46.72 -24.59
C GLY A 117 4.79 46.81 -26.12
N PRO A 118 3.68 47.38 -26.64
CA PRO A 118 3.43 47.44 -28.07
C PRO A 118 4.23 48.56 -28.75
N TYR A 119 4.82 48.21 -29.89
CA TYR A 119 5.49 49.12 -30.83
C TYR A 119 4.72 49.09 -32.14
N ARG A 120 4.51 50.26 -32.73
CA ARG A 120 3.81 50.42 -34.00
C ARG A 120 4.80 50.82 -35.08
N CYS A 121 4.93 49.98 -36.09
CA CYS A 121 5.66 50.28 -37.31
C CYS A 121 4.72 51.00 -38.27
N ARG A 122 5.07 52.20 -38.72
CA ARG A 122 4.34 52.99 -39.71
C ARG A 122 5.26 53.29 -40.89
N ILE A 123 4.85 52.88 -42.09
CA ILE A 123 5.61 53.06 -43.32
C ILE A 123 4.81 53.96 -44.25
N ARG A 124 5.48 54.95 -44.85
CA ARG A 124 4.91 55.90 -45.81
C ARG A 124 5.58 55.76 -47.18
N ILE A 125 4.75 55.65 -48.22
CA ILE A 125 5.16 55.56 -49.63
C ILE A 125 4.27 56.54 -50.41
N GLY A 126 4.83 57.67 -50.83
CA GLY A 126 4.10 58.82 -51.35
C GLY A 126 3.02 59.29 -50.38
N ASN A 127 1.77 59.26 -50.84
CA ASN A 127 0.60 59.64 -50.04
C ASN A 127 -0.03 58.47 -49.26
N LEU A 128 0.46 57.24 -49.43
CA LEU A 128 -0.06 56.07 -48.73
C LEU A 128 0.73 55.84 -47.44
N SER A 129 0.02 55.61 -46.34
CA SER A 129 0.61 55.19 -45.08
C SER A 129 -0.04 53.91 -44.58
N ARG A 130 0.77 52.96 -44.14
CA ARG A 130 0.32 51.72 -43.50
C ARG A 130 0.97 51.59 -42.14
N GLU A 131 0.25 51.02 -41.20
CA GLU A 131 0.77 50.76 -39.86
C GLU A 131 0.31 49.41 -39.33
N ASP A 132 1.14 48.79 -38.52
CA ASP A 132 0.86 47.54 -37.81
C ASP A 132 1.75 47.47 -36.56
N ALA A 133 1.40 46.61 -35.60
CA ALA A 133 2.01 46.57 -34.28
C ALA A 133 2.66 45.22 -33.96
N VAL A 134 3.74 45.27 -33.19
CA VAL A 134 4.45 44.12 -32.60
C VAL A 134 4.73 44.44 -31.13
N SER A 135 4.67 43.44 -30.26
CA SER A 135 4.87 43.65 -28.83
C SER A 135 6.23 43.11 -28.36
N LEU A 136 6.99 43.92 -27.63
CA LEU A 136 8.25 43.51 -27.00
C LEU A 136 7.99 43.00 -25.57
N GLN A 137 8.44 41.80 -25.28
CA GLN A 137 8.58 41.25 -23.94
C GLN A 137 10.05 41.29 -23.52
N VAL A 138 10.31 41.72 -22.28
CA VAL A 138 11.67 41.80 -21.74
C VAL A 138 11.89 40.66 -20.76
N ALA A 139 12.82 39.77 -21.11
CA ALA A 139 13.28 38.70 -20.23
C ALA A 139 14.27 39.29 -19.22
N ALA A 140 13.76 39.68 -18.05
CA ALA A 140 14.60 40.00 -16.91
C ALA A 140 14.88 38.72 -16.09
N PRO A 141 16.12 38.49 -15.63
CA PRO A 141 16.35 37.52 -14.57
C PRO A 141 15.51 37.98 -13.38
N SER A 142 14.57 37.14 -12.94
CA SER A 142 13.75 37.42 -11.78
C SER A 142 14.66 37.77 -10.60
N PRO A 143 14.52 38.94 -9.95
CA PRO A 143 15.23 39.19 -8.70
C PRO A 143 14.76 38.12 -7.72
N GLY A 144 15.66 37.18 -7.40
CA GLY A 144 15.50 36.08 -6.45
C GLY A 144 14.05 35.73 -6.11
N ARG A 145 13.26 35.30 -7.10
CA ARG A 145 11.98 34.68 -6.80
C ARG A 145 12.32 33.23 -6.51
N LEU A 146 12.62 32.94 -5.24
CA LEU A 146 12.56 31.57 -4.74
C LEU A 146 11.26 30.98 -5.28
N SER A 147 11.41 29.92 -6.08
CA SER A 147 10.29 29.32 -6.78
C SER A 147 9.19 28.97 -5.79
N ALA A 148 7.93 28.97 -6.21
CA ALA A 148 6.83 28.57 -5.34
C ALA A 148 7.06 27.18 -4.71
N SER A 149 7.81 26.31 -5.39
CA SER A 149 8.32 25.04 -4.87
C SER A 149 9.41 25.18 -3.79
N GLU A 150 10.30 26.17 -3.85
CA GLU A 150 11.33 26.42 -2.83
C GLU A 150 10.76 27.09 -1.57
N VAL A 151 9.79 27.99 -1.71
CA VAL A 151 9.07 28.58 -0.55
C VAL A 151 8.09 27.58 0.06
N ALA A 152 7.41 26.78 -0.77
CA ALA A 152 6.60 25.67 -0.29
C ALA A 152 7.47 24.68 0.48
N LEU A 153 8.66 24.30 0.01
CA LEU A 153 9.57 23.45 0.80
C LEU A 153 10.06 24.16 2.07
N ALA A 154 10.38 25.45 2.03
CA ALA A 154 10.82 26.19 3.21
C ALA A 154 9.72 26.40 4.27
N ALA A 155 8.43 26.33 3.91
CA ALA A 155 7.31 26.38 4.86
C ALA A 155 6.78 24.98 5.23
N ILE A 156 6.76 24.04 4.27
CA ILE A 156 6.30 22.67 4.47
C ILE A 156 7.35 21.85 5.21
N LEU A 157 8.65 22.04 5.02
CA LEU A 157 9.67 21.25 5.75
C LEU A 157 9.72 21.58 7.25
N PRO A 158 9.62 22.84 7.72
CA PRO A 158 9.48 23.12 9.14
C PRO A 158 8.13 22.67 9.69
N VAL A 159 7.03 22.81 8.93
CA VAL A 159 5.71 22.34 9.38
C VAL A 159 5.66 20.81 9.43
N LEU A 160 6.22 20.13 8.44
CA LEU A 160 6.36 18.67 8.41
C LEU A 160 7.34 18.22 9.48
N GLY A 161 8.42 18.97 9.72
CA GLY A 161 9.33 18.76 10.85
C GLY A 161 8.63 18.93 12.19
N LEU A 162 7.78 19.94 12.35
CA LEU A 162 6.94 20.16 13.54
C LEU A 162 5.86 19.07 13.67
N LEU A 163 5.28 18.58 12.58
CA LEU A 163 4.29 17.49 12.59
C LEU A 163 4.95 16.13 12.84
N ILE A 164 6.16 15.90 12.32
CA ILE A 164 6.94 14.69 12.60
C ILE A 164 7.45 14.75 14.02
N THR A 165 7.97 15.87 14.51
CA THR A 165 8.42 16.00 15.91
C THR A 165 7.25 15.97 16.88
N ALA A 166 6.10 16.58 16.56
CA ALA A 166 4.88 16.44 17.33
C ALA A 166 4.33 15.01 17.25
N GLY A 167 4.38 14.36 16.09
CA GLY A 167 3.96 12.98 15.89
C GLY A 167 4.86 12.00 16.64
N VAL A 168 6.19 12.17 16.55
CA VAL A 168 7.18 11.44 17.36
C VAL A 168 7.01 11.78 18.82
N TYR A 169 6.73 13.02 19.20
CA TYR A 169 6.43 13.39 20.58
C TYR A 169 5.12 12.78 21.04
N LEU A 170 4.10 12.65 20.21
CA LEU A 170 2.83 11.99 20.53
C LEU A 170 2.98 10.48 20.58
N ILE A 171 3.79 9.88 19.70
CA ILE A 171 4.16 8.46 19.74
C ILE A 171 5.04 8.20 20.97
N TRP A 172 5.99 9.07 21.27
CA TRP A 172 6.86 8.99 22.44
C TRP A 172 6.07 9.27 23.70
N LYS A 173 5.09 10.18 23.70
CA LYS A 173 4.16 10.45 24.79
C LYS A 173 3.12 9.35 24.95
N GLN A 174 2.68 8.71 23.87
CA GLN A 174 1.85 7.49 23.93
C GLN A 174 2.67 6.32 24.43
N ARG A 175 3.92 6.19 24.00
CA ARG A 175 4.84 5.14 24.44
C ARG A 175 5.28 5.37 25.88
N GLN A 176 5.52 6.60 26.29
CA GLN A 176 5.80 7.00 27.67
C GLN A 176 4.54 6.96 28.52
N SER A 177 3.35 7.25 27.99
CA SER A 177 2.09 6.98 28.68
C SER A 177 1.88 5.48 28.81
N LYS A 178 2.23 4.66 27.81
CA LYS A 178 2.17 3.19 27.84
C LYS A 178 3.25 2.60 28.75
N GLU A 179 4.44 3.18 28.82
CA GLU A 179 5.57 2.79 29.68
C GLU A 179 5.38 3.28 31.11
N ASN A 180 4.76 4.44 31.32
CA ASN A 180 4.30 4.92 32.63
C ASN A 180 3.10 4.09 33.09
N LEU A 181 2.14 3.77 32.20
CA LEU A 181 1.07 2.80 32.50
C LEU A 181 1.61 1.40 32.76
N LEU A 182 2.68 0.96 32.07
CA LEU A 182 3.37 -0.32 32.32
C LEU A 182 4.22 -0.27 33.59
N SER A 183 4.81 0.87 33.93
CA SER A 183 5.58 1.13 35.17
C SER A 183 4.66 1.22 36.37
N ASP A 184 3.51 1.89 36.23
CA ASP A 184 2.48 2.02 37.24
C ASP A 184 1.78 0.67 37.41
N HIS A 185 1.50 -0.08 36.33
CA HIS A 185 1.11 -1.48 36.43
C HIS A 185 2.21 -2.40 36.97
N ALA A 186 3.51 -2.09 36.83
CA ALA A 186 4.61 -2.90 37.39
C ALA A 186 4.86 -2.59 38.87
N LYS A 187 4.64 -1.34 39.30
CA LYS A 187 4.70 -0.92 40.70
C LYS A 187 3.43 -1.31 41.47
N GLU A 188 2.27 -1.34 40.81
CA GLU A 188 0.99 -1.79 41.37
C GLU A 188 0.85 -3.33 41.36
N LYS A 189 1.53 -4.06 40.45
CA LYS A 189 1.63 -5.54 40.48
C LYS A 189 2.49 -6.10 41.61
N GLY A 190 3.18 -5.25 42.38
CA GLY A 190 3.78 -5.64 43.65
C GLY A 190 2.77 -5.81 44.79
N ASN A 191 1.54 -5.30 44.64
CA ASN A 191 0.60 -5.26 45.74
C ASN A 191 -0.86 -5.07 45.28
N TYR A 192 -1.47 -5.97 44.50
CA TYR A 192 -2.94 -6.18 44.51
C TYR A 192 -3.32 -7.49 43.82
N LYS A 193 -3.91 -8.40 44.60
CA LYS A 193 -4.71 -9.52 44.12
C LYS A 193 -5.97 -8.99 43.41
N SER A 194 -6.26 -9.59 42.25
CA SER A 194 -7.56 -9.67 41.57
C SER A 194 -8.09 -8.44 40.80
N LYS A 195 -8.47 -8.74 39.54
CA LYS A 195 -9.44 -8.07 38.65
C LYS A 195 -8.98 -6.82 37.85
N GLY A 196 -8.28 -7.09 36.74
CA GLY A 196 -8.37 -6.30 35.51
C GLY A 196 -9.35 -6.95 34.50
N PRO A 197 -9.72 -6.28 33.40
CA PRO A 197 -10.79 -6.71 32.50
C PRO A 197 -10.50 -8.10 31.97
N SER A 198 -11.51 -8.96 31.95
CA SER A 198 -11.40 -10.36 31.54
C SER A 198 -10.73 -10.45 30.16
N LEU A 199 -9.46 -10.86 30.16
CA LEU A 199 -8.88 -11.57 29.02
C LEU A 199 -9.86 -12.67 28.64
N PRO A 200 -10.06 -12.99 27.35
CA PRO A 200 -10.73 -14.22 27.01
C PRO A 200 -9.93 -15.35 27.67
N ASN A 201 -10.62 -16.03 28.56
CA ASN A 201 -10.14 -17.03 29.49
C ASN A 201 -9.19 -18.00 28.74
N PRO A 202 -8.07 -18.50 29.32
CA PRO A 202 -7.31 -19.63 28.76
C PRO A 202 -8.12 -20.92 28.58
N HIS A 203 -9.41 -20.89 28.90
CA HIS A 203 -10.44 -21.89 28.64
C HIS A 203 -11.08 -21.82 27.23
N LEU A 204 -10.51 -21.06 26.29
CA LEU A 204 -11.02 -20.95 24.91
C LEU A 204 -11.18 -22.32 24.21
N SER A 205 -10.34 -23.31 24.58
CA SER A 205 -10.46 -24.69 24.12
C SER A 205 -11.67 -25.46 24.68
N LEU A 206 -12.44 -24.89 25.62
CA LEU A 206 -13.57 -25.57 26.27
C LEU A 206 -14.96 -25.03 25.87
N TRP A 207 -15.07 -23.95 25.10
CA TRP A 207 -16.36 -23.29 24.86
C TRP A 207 -16.65 -22.87 23.41
N LEU A 208 -15.67 -22.92 22.51
CA LEU A 208 -15.89 -22.76 21.08
C LEU A 208 -15.59 -24.09 20.38
N PRO A 209 -16.54 -24.69 19.64
CA PRO A 209 -16.25 -25.86 18.83
C PRO A 209 -15.20 -25.49 17.78
N ALA A 210 -14.21 -26.37 17.60
CA ALA A 210 -13.18 -26.16 16.59
C ALA A 210 -13.83 -26.16 15.21
N VAL A 211 -13.58 -25.11 14.42
CA VAL A 211 -14.08 -25.05 13.04
C VAL A 211 -13.33 -26.08 12.22
N ALA A 212 -14.07 -26.90 11.48
CA ALA A 212 -13.47 -27.83 10.52
C ALA A 212 -12.88 -27.04 9.34
N VAL A 213 -11.58 -26.78 9.41
CA VAL A 213 -10.81 -26.13 8.33
C VAL A 213 -10.28 -27.19 7.36
N ALA A 214 -10.49 -27.00 6.07
CA ALA A 214 -9.97 -27.87 5.00
C ALA A 214 -8.99 -27.09 4.11
N LEU A 215 -7.97 -27.75 3.57
CA LEU A 215 -6.99 -27.13 2.67
C LEU A 215 -7.56 -26.97 1.26
N ASP A 216 -7.29 -25.84 0.62
CA ASP A 216 -7.77 -25.51 -0.72
C ASP A 216 -6.72 -25.84 -1.81
N PRO A 217 -6.93 -26.89 -2.62
CA PRO A 217 -5.98 -27.32 -3.64
C PRO A 217 -5.72 -26.30 -4.75
N ASP A 218 -6.66 -25.37 -5.00
CA ASP A 218 -6.51 -24.38 -6.05
C ASP A 218 -5.55 -23.26 -5.67
N THR A 219 -5.38 -23.02 -4.36
CA THR A 219 -4.41 -22.05 -3.82
C THR A 219 -3.02 -22.65 -3.64
N ALA A 220 -2.93 -23.97 -3.49
CA ALA A 220 -1.70 -24.65 -3.07
C ALA A 220 -0.55 -24.49 -4.07
N HIS A 221 0.62 -24.11 -3.57
CA HIS A 221 1.83 -24.09 -4.38
C HIS A 221 2.12 -25.48 -5.00
N PRO A 222 2.53 -25.60 -6.29
CA PRO A 222 2.64 -26.89 -6.97
C PRO A 222 3.62 -27.92 -6.37
N LYS A 223 4.53 -27.51 -5.49
CA LYS A 223 5.39 -28.45 -4.73
C LYS A 223 4.73 -29.01 -3.47
N LEU A 224 3.58 -28.49 -3.06
CA LEU A 224 2.89 -28.96 -1.86
C LEU A 224 2.07 -30.21 -2.18
N VAL A 225 2.21 -31.23 -1.34
CA VAL A 225 1.40 -32.44 -1.40
C VAL A 225 0.37 -32.35 -0.29
N LEU A 226 -0.91 -32.37 -0.68
CA LEU A 226 -2.05 -32.37 0.22
C LEU A 226 -2.53 -33.82 0.43
N SER A 227 -3.03 -34.14 1.62
CA SER A 227 -3.75 -35.40 1.84
C SER A 227 -5.14 -35.38 1.19
N GLU A 228 -5.70 -36.57 0.96
CA GLU A 228 -7.02 -36.75 0.34
C GLU A 228 -8.14 -36.10 1.17
N ASP A 229 -8.05 -36.19 2.50
CA ASP A 229 -8.97 -35.56 3.45
C ASP A 229 -8.79 -34.03 3.57
N ARG A 230 -7.83 -33.44 2.83
CA ARG A 230 -7.49 -32.02 2.83
C ARG A 230 -7.12 -31.47 4.21
N ARG A 231 -6.57 -32.28 5.11
CA ARG A 231 -6.13 -31.81 6.45
C ARG A 231 -4.63 -31.74 6.63
N CYS A 232 -3.86 -32.45 5.81
CA CYS A 232 -2.41 -32.48 5.89
C CYS A 232 -1.79 -31.76 4.69
N VAL A 233 -0.75 -30.98 4.94
CA VAL A 233 0.10 -30.41 3.89
C VAL A 233 1.58 -30.62 4.22
N ARG A 234 2.34 -31.10 3.24
CA ARG A 234 3.81 -31.21 3.30
C ARG A 234 4.45 -30.71 2.02
N LEU A 235 5.72 -30.33 2.12
CA LEU A 235 6.53 -30.04 0.95
C LEU A 235 6.97 -31.34 0.27
N GLY A 236 6.62 -31.52 -1.00
CA GLY A 236 7.12 -32.58 -1.86
C GLY A 236 8.46 -32.24 -2.53
N ASP A 237 9.11 -33.26 -3.06
CA ASP A 237 10.44 -33.11 -3.69
C ASP A 237 10.39 -32.48 -5.07
N ARG A 238 9.28 -32.70 -5.80
CA ARG A 238 9.10 -32.28 -7.19
C ARG A 238 7.87 -31.37 -7.33
N LYS A 239 7.96 -30.46 -8.30
CA LYS A 239 6.82 -29.65 -8.73
C LYS A 239 5.81 -30.57 -9.42
N GLN A 240 4.57 -30.57 -8.96
CA GLN A 240 3.50 -31.34 -9.60
C GLN A 240 3.03 -30.62 -10.89
N PRO A 241 2.60 -31.37 -11.92
CA PRO A 241 2.10 -30.83 -13.18
C PRO A 241 0.67 -30.31 -13.03
N LEU A 242 0.45 -29.35 -12.13
CA LEU A 242 -0.85 -28.73 -11.91
C LEU A 242 -1.00 -27.49 -12.81
N PRO A 243 -2.22 -27.21 -13.33
CA PRO A 243 -2.49 -26.00 -14.07
C PRO A 243 -2.27 -24.77 -13.17
N ASP A 244 -1.65 -23.74 -13.75
CA ASP A 244 -1.57 -22.45 -13.07
C ASP A 244 -2.93 -21.75 -13.11
N ASN A 245 -3.27 -21.07 -12.03
CA ASN A 245 -4.48 -20.26 -11.90
C ASN A 245 -4.17 -19.01 -11.05
N PRO A 246 -5.00 -17.96 -11.10
CA PRO A 246 -4.73 -16.72 -10.36
C PRO A 246 -4.65 -16.89 -8.83
N GLN A 247 -5.35 -17.87 -8.26
CA GLN A 247 -5.40 -18.15 -6.82
C GLN A 247 -4.18 -18.90 -6.30
N ARG A 248 -3.46 -19.60 -7.19
CA ARG A 248 -2.33 -20.46 -6.84
C ARG A 248 -1.09 -19.66 -6.46
N PHE A 249 -0.51 -19.97 -5.30
CA PHE A 249 0.81 -19.47 -4.94
C PHE A 249 1.90 -20.03 -5.86
N ASP A 250 2.73 -19.16 -6.44
CA ASP A 250 3.77 -19.54 -7.40
C ASP A 250 5.20 -19.51 -6.83
N PHE A 251 5.44 -18.63 -5.86
CA PHE A 251 6.76 -18.36 -5.29
C PHE A 251 6.90 -18.90 -3.86
N VAL A 252 5.93 -18.60 -2.99
CA VAL A 252 5.91 -19.09 -1.60
C VAL A 252 5.30 -20.48 -1.55
N VAL A 253 5.84 -21.36 -0.70
CA VAL A 253 5.39 -22.76 -0.59
C VAL A 253 4.19 -22.86 0.35
N SER A 254 3.14 -22.08 0.07
CA SER A 254 1.99 -21.88 0.96
C SER A 254 0.68 -22.39 0.34
N VAL A 255 -0.33 -22.58 1.18
CA VAL A 255 -1.70 -22.98 0.84
C VAL A 255 -2.67 -22.31 1.80
N LEU A 256 -3.91 -22.06 1.36
CA LEU A 256 -4.96 -21.53 2.23
C LEU A 256 -5.96 -22.60 2.67
N GLY A 257 -6.66 -22.36 3.78
CA GLY A 257 -7.84 -23.11 4.17
C GLY A 257 -9.08 -22.63 3.40
N ALA A 258 -9.93 -23.53 2.90
CA ALA A 258 -11.06 -23.30 1.99
C ALA A 258 -12.13 -22.35 2.53
N GLU A 259 -12.13 -22.11 3.83
CA GLU A 259 -13.10 -21.33 4.56
C GLU A 259 -12.81 -19.83 4.43
N TYR A 260 -13.89 -19.05 4.42
CA TYR A 260 -13.89 -17.60 4.32
C TYR A 260 -14.60 -17.03 5.55
N PHE A 261 -13.87 -16.28 6.38
CA PHE A 261 -14.40 -15.65 7.58
C PHE A 261 -14.65 -14.17 7.34
N THR A 262 -15.91 -13.75 7.52
CA THR A 262 -16.34 -12.35 7.38
C THR A 262 -17.02 -11.80 8.63
N ALA A 263 -17.20 -12.63 9.65
CA ALA A 263 -17.88 -12.33 10.91
C ALA A 263 -17.63 -13.48 11.91
N GLY A 264 -17.82 -13.22 13.19
CA GLY A 264 -17.83 -14.18 14.28
C GLY A 264 -16.45 -14.55 14.82
N CYS A 265 -16.49 -15.46 15.80
CA CYS A 265 -15.32 -16.03 16.45
C CYS A 265 -15.05 -17.45 15.94
N HIS A 266 -13.83 -17.70 15.47
CA HIS A 266 -13.40 -18.96 14.88
C HIS A 266 -12.14 -19.46 15.57
N TYR A 267 -12.03 -20.78 15.71
CA TYR A 267 -10.87 -21.43 16.31
C TYR A 267 -10.52 -22.70 15.55
N TRP A 268 -9.24 -22.93 15.30
CA TRP A 268 -8.72 -24.20 14.80
C TRP A 268 -7.33 -24.48 15.35
N GLU A 269 -6.94 -25.75 15.31
CA GLU A 269 -5.66 -26.22 15.81
C GLU A 269 -4.85 -26.85 14.68
N VAL A 270 -3.53 -26.64 14.73
CA VAL A 270 -2.60 -27.19 13.75
C VAL A 270 -1.49 -27.92 14.51
N TYR A 271 -1.41 -29.22 14.31
CA TYR A 271 -0.30 -30.02 14.75
C TYR A 271 0.93 -29.73 13.88
N VAL A 272 1.98 -29.23 14.52
CA VAL A 272 3.27 -28.90 13.92
C VAL A 272 4.34 -29.92 14.28
N GLY A 273 4.08 -30.78 15.27
CA GLY A 273 5.00 -31.82 15.73
C GLY A 273 6.38 -31.26 16.09
N ASP A 274 7.43 -31.91 15.60
CA ASP A 274 8.82 -31.52 15.85
C ASP A 274 9.45 -30.80 14.64
N LYS A 275 8.61 -30.15 13.81
CA LYS A 275 9.07 -29.34 12.68
C LYS A 275 10.00 -28.23 13.17
N THR A 276 10.98 -27.88 12.33
CA THR A 276 11.95 -26.82 12.63
C THR A 276 11.61 -25.49 11.98
N LYS A 277 10.71 -25.49 10.98
CA LYS A 277 10.24 -24.30 10.27
C LYS A 277 8.78 -24.46 9.83
N TRP A 278 7.98 -23.42 10.04
CA TRP A 278 6.62 -23.31 9.52
C TRP A 278 6.10 -21.88 9.67
N ILE A 279 5.04 -21.55 8.95
CA ILE A 279 4.28 -20.30 9.11
C ILE A 279 2.80 -20.64 9.16
N LEU A 280 2.09 -20.10 10.16
CA LEU A 280 0.67 -20.31 10.40
C LEU A 280 -0.02 -18.98 10.68
N GLY A 281 -1.30 -18.88 10.35
CA GLY A 281 -2.13 -17.75 10.78
C GLY A 281 -3.28 -17.49 9.84
N VAL A 282 -3.54 -16.21 9.59
CA VAL A 282 -4.65 -15.74 8.78
C VAL A 282 -4.15 -14.71 7.77
N CYS A 283 -4.74 -14.71 6.58
CA CYS A 283 -4.50 -13.66 5.59
C CYS A 283 -5.82 -13.14 5.01
N SER A 284 -5.81 -11.91 4.49
CA SER A 284 -6.91 -11.40 3.68
C SER A 284 -7.04 -12.22 2.39
N GLU A 285 -8.26 -12.42 1.89
CA GLU A 285 -8.46 -13.05 0.58
C GLU A 285 -7.81 -12.24 -0.55
N SER A 286 -7.69 -10.92 -0.37
CA SER A 286 -7.15 -10.01 -1.37
C SER A 286 -5.62 -10.01 -1.49
N VAL A 287 -4.90 -10.84 -0.71
CA VAL A 287 -3.43 -10.85 -0.76
C VAL A 287 -2.93 -11.37 -2.10
N SER A 288 -1.84 -10.79 -2.61
CA SER A 288 -1.24 -11.27 -3.85
C SER A 288 -0.75 -12.71 -3.71
N ARG A 289 -1.15 -13.55 -4.66
CA ARG A 289 -0.73 -14.95 -4.78
C ARG A 289 0.54 -15.12 -5.60
N LYS A 290 1.00 -14.05 -6.26
CA LYS A 290 2.08 -14.10 -7.24
C LYS A 290 3.32 -13.35 -6.77
N GLY A 291 4.47 -13.96 -7.02
CA GLY A 291 5.78 -13.39 -6.71
C GLY A 291 6.09 -13.34 -5.21
N LYS A 292 7.14 -12.58 -4.88
CA LYS A 292 7.60 -12.43 -3.50
C LYS A 292 6.90 -11.26 -2.82
N VAL A 293 6.04 -11.56 -1.85
CA VAL A 293 5.39 -10.57 -0.98
C VAL A 293 5.97 -10.67 0.42
N THR A 294 6.33 -9.54 1.02
CA THR A 294 6.73 -9.49 2.43
C THR A 294 5.49 -9.64 3.30
N ALA A 295 5.39 -10.72 4.08
CA ALA A 295 4.29 -10.91 5.01
C ALA A 295 4.33 -9.87 6.14
N SER A 296 3.25 -9.12 6.31
CA SER A 296 2.99 -8.20 7.41
C SER A 296 1.49 -7.86 7.49
N PRO A 297 0.99 -7.35 8.63
CA PRO A 297 -0.40 -6.88 8.75
C PRO A 297 -0.78 -5.84 7.69
N ALA A 298 0.15 -4.92 7.37
CA ALA A 298 -0.04 -3.91 6.33
C ALA A 298 -0.28 -4.52 4.92
N ASN A 299 0.22 -5.74 4.68
CA ASN A 299 0.01 -6.50 3.45
C ASN A 299 -1.07 -7.57 3.63
N GLY A 300 -1.93 -7.47 4.65
CA GLY A 300 -3.04 -8.39 4.91
C GLY A 300 -2.62 -9.76 5.45
N HIS A 301 -1.49 -9.87 6.15
CA HIS A 301 -0.99 -11.12 6.72
C HIS A 301 -0.79 -11.00 8.24
N TRP A 302 -1.44 -11.86 9.02
CA TRP A 302 -1.29 -11.95 10.48
C TRP A 302 -0.79 -13.35 10.83
N LEU A 303 0.53 -13.50 10.80
CA LEU A 303 1.19 -14.81 10.80
C LEU A 303 2.18 -14.96 11.95
N LEU A 304 2.25 -16.19 12.46
CA LEU A 304 3.26 -16.68 13.40
C LEU A 304 4.23 -17.60 12.64
N ARG A 305 5.53 -17.39 12.81
CA ARG A 305 6.59 -18.13 12.15
C ARG A 305 7.49 -18.82 13.16
N GLN A 306 7.90 -20.04 12.84
CA GLN A 306 9.11 -20.66 13.36
C GLN A 306 10.17 -20.67 12.25
N SER A 307 11.35 -20.12 12.51
CA SER A 307 12.39 -19.90 11.49
C SER A 307 13.58 -20.85 11.61
N ARG A 308 14.03 -21.15 12.84
CA ARG A 308 15.13 -22.08 13.16
C ARG A 308 14.95 -22.66 14.56
N GLY A 309 14.55 -23.93 14.67
CA GLY A 309 14.52 -24.61 15.96
C GLY A 309 13.57 -23.96 16.96
N ASP A 310 14.09 -23.21 17.94
CA ASP A 310 13.32 -22.53 18.97
C ASP A 310 13.14 -21.01 18.73
N GLU A 311 13.49 -20.51 17.55
CA GLU A 311 13.23 -19.13 17.14
C GLU A 311 11.80 -18.96 16.59
N TYR A 312 10.97 -18.22 17.34
CA TYR A 312 9.59 -17.90 16.99
C TYR A 312 9.41 -16.40 16.80
N GLU A 313 8.61 -16.00 15.82
CA GLU A 313 8.37 -14.59 15.48
C GLU A 313 6.91 -14.37 15.08
N ALA A 314 6.31 -13.30 15.59
CA ALA A 314 5.12 -12.72 14.99
C ALA A 314 5.55 -11.82 13.83
N LEU A 315 4.95 -12.01 12.64
CA LEU A 315 5.30 -11.27 11.43
C LEU A 315 4.72 -9.85 11.41
N THR A 316 4.95 -9.08 12.46
CA THR A 316 4.71 -7.63 12.53
C THR A 316 5.73 -6.84 11.71
N SER A 317 5.57 -5.51 11.63
CA SER A 317 6.52 -4.61 10.97
C SER A 317 7.02 -3.53 11.95
N PRO A 318 8.26 -3.65 12.49
CA PRO A 318 9.21 -4.74 12.31
C PRO A 318 8.78 -6.04 13.01
N GLN A 319 9.38 -7.17 12.63
CA GLN A 319 9.06 -8.50 13.18
C GLN A 319 9.30 -8.54 14.69
N THR A 320 8.39 -9.18 15.42
CA THR A 320 8.47 -9.31 16.88
C THR A 320 8.95 -10.71 17.23
N ALA A 321 10.19 -10.81 17.73
CA ALA A 321 10.73 -12.06 18.24
C ALA A 321 10.04 -12.48 19.55
N LEU A 322 9.73 -13.77 19.65
CA LEU A 322 8.98 -14.36 20.76
C LEU A 322 9.85 -15.38 21.48
N ARG A 323 9.81 -15.36 22.82
CA ARG A 323 10.45 -16.35 23.68
C ARG A 323 9.40 -17.23 24.31
N LEU A 324 9.27 -18.46 23.80
CA LEU A 324 8.32 -19.44 24.31
C LEU A 324 8.98 -20.27 25.42
N LYS A 325 8.22 -20.60 26.47
CA LYS A 325 8.71 -21.45 27.57
C LYS A 325 8.93 -22.88 27.11
N GLN A 326 8.02 -23.37 26.27
CA GLN A 326 8.05 -24.71 25.69
C GLN A 326 7.77 -24.60 24.19
N PRO A 327 8.49 -25.35 23.33
CA PRO A 327 8.15 -25.48 21.93
C PRO A 327 6.74 -26.05 21.73
N PRO A 328 5.85 -25.40 20.95
CA PRO A 328 4.53 -25.94 20.66
C PRO A 328 4.63 -27.13 19.71
N ARG A 329 3.99 -28.25 20.06
CA ARG A 329 3.72 -29.36 19.11
C ARG A 329 2.38 -29.17 18.40
N CYS A 330 1.49 -28.39 18.99
CA CYS A 330 0.22 -27.97 18.41
C CYS A 330 0.01 -26.47 18.68
N VAL A 331 -0.42 -25.75 17.65
CA VAL A 331 -0.69 -24.31 17.69
C VAL A 331 -2.18 -24.08 17.46
N GLY A 332 -2.83 -23.41 18.41
CA GLY A 332 -4.21 -22.95 18.28
C GLY A 332 -4.24 -21.56 17.66
N VAL A 333 -5.10 -21.36 16.67
CA VAL A 333 -5.33 -20.07 16.02
C VAL A 333 -6.77 -19.66 16.31
N PHE A 334 -6.92 -18.48 16.89
CA PHE A 334 -8.20 -17.86 17.21
C PHE A 334 -8.38 -16.59 16.41
N LEU A 335 -9.55 -16.41 15.82
CA LEU A 335 -9.97 -15.21 15.11
C LEU A 335 -11.27 -14.70 15.76
N ASP A 336 -11.28 -13.45 16.19
CA ASP A 336 -12.50 -12.69 16.53
C ASP A 336 -12.59 -11.56 15.51
N TYR A 337 -13.48 -11.72 14.53
CA TYR A 337 -13.55 -10.81 13.38
C TYR A 337 -14.02 -9.42 13.82
N GLU A 338 -15.06 -9.33 14.64
CA GLU A 338 -15.65 -8.08 15.11
C GLU A 338 -14.74 -7.33 16.08
N ALA A 339 -14.05 -8.05 16.97
CA ALA A 339 -13.08 -7.43 17.88
C ALA A 339 -11.76 -7.08 17.19
N GLY A 340 -11.54 -7.54 15.95
CA GLY A 340 -10.30 -7.30 15.23
C GLY A 340 -9.11 -8.07 15.80
N VAL A 341 -9.32 -9.24 16.41
CA VAL A 341 -8.29 -9.96 17.15
C VAL A 341 -7.94 -11.27 16.46
N ILE A 342 -6.64 -11.51 16.26
CA ILE A 342 -6.09 -12.83 15.89
C ILE A 342 -5.11 -13.24 16.97
N ALA A 343 -5.37 -14.35 17.66
CA ALA A 343 -4.55 -14.83 18.76
C ALA A 343 -4.00 -16.23 18.49
N PHE A 344 -2.77 -16.46 18.95
CA PHE A 344 -2.07 -17.73 18.85
C PHE A 344 -1.84 -18.31 20.23
N TYR A 345 -2.05 -19.62 20.34
CA TYR A 345 -1.91 -20.37 21.59
C TYR A 345 -1.01 -21.57 21.40
N ASN A 346 -0.17 -21.84 22.38
CA ASN A 346 0.53 -23.09 22.49
C ASN A 346 -0.42 -24.08 23.16
N VAL A 347 -0.99 -24.99 22.37
CA VAL A 347 -1.96 -25.98 22.86
C VAL A 347 -1.27 -27.02 23.74
N THR A 348 0.04 -27.25 23.53
CA THR A 348 0.83 -28.23 24.27
C THR A 348 0.96 -27.87 25.76
N ASP A 349 1.22 -26.60 26.08
CA ASP A 349 1.36 -26.13 27.47
C ASP A 349 0.20 -25.22 27.92
N LYS A 350 -0.82 -25.07 27.07
CA LYS A 350 -2.02 -24.24 27.27
C LYS A 350 -1.70 -22.77 27.57
N SER A 351 -0.65 -22.24 26.92
CA SER A 351 -0.23 -20.85 27.09
C SER A 351 -0.57 -19.98 25.87
N HIS A 352 -0.69 -18.68 26.10
CA HIS A 352 -0.79 -17.68 25.04
C HIS A 352 0.58 -17.44 24.41
N ILE A 353 0.64 -17.37 23.08
CA ILE A 353 1.86 -17.07 22.31
C ILE A 353 1.91 -15.59 21.94
N PHE A 354 0.91 -15.12 21.19
CA PHE A 354 0.88 -13.76 20.65
C PHE A 354 -0.54 -13.37 20.19
N SER A 355 -0.84 -12.07 20.16
CA SER A 355 -2.09 -11.55 19.58
C SER A 355 -1.82 -10.34 18.69
N PHE A 356 -2.43 -10.36 17.51
CA PHE A 356 -2.60 -9.20 16.65
C PHE A 356 -3.92 -8.50 16.97
N THR A 357 -3.93 -7.18 16.81
CA THR A 357 -5.15 -6.37 16.81
C THR A 357 -5.12 -5.51 15.57
N ASP A 358 -6.18 -5.58 14.76
CA ASP A 358 -6.29 -4.88 13.49
C ASP A 358 -7.76 -4.64 13.12
N SER A 359 -8.01 -3.79 12.11
CA SER A 359 -9.34 -3.62 11.52
C SER A 359 -9.43 -4.40 10.23
N PHE A 360 -10.29 -5.43 10.21
CA PHE A 360 -10.45 -6.28 9.03
C PHE A 360 -11.44 -5.68 8.04
N SER A 361 -11.11 -5.78 6.75
CA SER A 361 -12.01 -5.41 5.66
C SER A 361 -12.05 -6.56 4.64
N GLY A 362 -13.22 -7.16 4.50
CA GLY A 362 -13.44 -8.29 3.60
C GLY A 362 -13.08 -9.66 4.20
N PRO A 363 -13.13 -10.73 3.38
CA PRO A 363 -12.96 -12.09 3.85
C PRO A 363 -11.52 -12.39 4.29
N LEU A 364 -11.40 -13.12 5.40
CA LEU A 364 -10.15 -13.67 5.91
C LEU A 364 -10.09 -15.18 5.70
N ARG A 365 -8.90 -15.71 5.39
CA ARG A 365 -8.67 -17.15 5.17
C ARG A 365 -7.52 -17.69 6.03
N PRO A 366 -7.64 -18.93 6.56
CA PRO A 366 -6.52 -19.62 7.19
C PRO A 366 -5.32 -19.74 6.25
N PHE A 367 -4.11 -19.54 6.78
CA PHE A 367 -2.86 -19.57 6.04
C PHE A 367 -1.92 -20.64 6.61
N PHE A 368 -1.34 -21.45 5.72
CA PHE A 368 -0.43 -22.53 6.08
C PHE A 368 0.80 -22.55 5.17
N GLU A 369 1.99 -22.65 5.77
CA GLU A 369 3.24 -22.85 5.05
C GLU A 369 4.13 -23.87 5.79
N PRO A 370 4.32 -25.10 5.25
CA PRO A 370 5.18 -26.11 5.88
C PRO A 370 6.68 -25.80 5.79
N CYS A 371 7.07 -24.75 5.04
CA CYS A 371 8.44 -24.34 4.77
C CYS A 371 9.30 -25.40 4.05
N LEU A 372 10.56 -25.04 3.76
CA LEU A 372 11.54 -25.91 3.10
C LEU A 372 12.07 -27.01 4.05
N HIS A 373 12.60 -28.10 3.48
CA HIS A 373 13.00 -29.32 4.20
C HIS A 373 14.14 -29.18 5.23
N ASP A 374 14.83 -28.03 5.30
CA ASP A 374 15.88 -27.75 6.30
C ASP A 374 16.93 -28.87 6.48
N GLY A 375 17.53 -29.31 5.37
CA GLY A 375 18.49 -30.43 5.38
C GLY A 375 17.86 -31.78 5.78
N GLY A 376 16.56 -31.95 5.55
CA GLY A 376 15.79 -33.16 5.87
C GLY A 376 15.11 -33.13 7.24
N LYS A 377 15.37 -32.10 8.07
CA LYS A 377 14.81 -31.99 9.43
C LYS A 377 13.37 -31.48 9.47
N ASN A 378 12.86 -30.91 8.37
CA ASN A 378 11.55 -30.27 8.31
C ASN A 378 10.60 -30.93 7.29
N THR A 379 10.69 -32.25 7.13
CA THR A 379 9.90 -33.03 6.15
C THR A 379 8.50 -33.40 6.64
N ALA A 380 8.27 -33.34 7.96
CA ALA A 380 6.96 -33.63 8.55
C ALA A 380 5.87 -32.65 8.05
N PRO A 381 4.61 -33.13 7.91
CA PRO A 381 3.49 -32.31 7.47
C PRO A 381 3.03 -31.34 8.56
N LEU A 382 2.31 -30.30 8.15
CA LEU A 382 1.34 -29.63 9.01
C LEU A 382 0.02 -30.39 8.93
N ILE A 383 -0.64 -30.60 10.07
CA ILE A 383 -1.90 -31.36 10.15
C ILE A 383 -2.94 -30.51 10.87
N ILE A 384 -4.07 -30.23 10.23
CA ILE A 384 -5.20 -29.57 10.86
C ILE A 384 -5.89 -30.59 11.78
N CYS A 385 -5.93 -30.27 13.07
CA CYS A 385 -6.56 -31.15 14.06
C CYS A 385 -8.09 -31.10 13.90
N SER A 386 -8.72 -32.26 14.07
CA SER A 386 -10.17 -32.40 14.16
C SER A 386 -10.51 -33.06 15.47
N GLU A 387 -11.71 -32.80 16.01
CA GLU A 387 -12.20 -33.36 17.28
C GLU A 387 -12.03 -34.89 17.37
N LEU A 388 -12.03 -35.61 16.24
CA LEU A 388 -11.86 -37.07 16.19
C LEU A 388 -10.44 -37.55 16.57
N LEU A 389 -9.39 -36.76 16.33
CA LEU A 389 -8.00 -37.15 16.70
C LEU A 389 -7.79 -37.16 18.21
N GLN A 390 -8.61 -36.45 18.98
CA GLN A 390 -8.56 -36.48 20.44
C GLN A 390 -9.14 -37.79 21.01
N SER A 391 -9.91 -38.56 20.23
CA SER A 391 -10.54 -39.80 20.69
C SER A 391 -9.66 -41.05 20.54
N GLU A 392 -8.74 -41.09 19.56
CA GLU A 392 -7.90 -42.27 19.30
C GLU A 392 -6.71 -42.39 20.26
N GLU A 393 -6.20 -41.29 20.82
CA GLU A 393 -5.10 -41.31 21.79
C GLU A 393 -5.55 -41.70 23.21
N SER A 394 -6.87 -41.77 23.45
CA SER A 394 -7.48 -42.16 24.73
C SER A 394 -7.60 -43.68 24.94
N LEU A 395 -7.38 -44.50 23.90
CA LEU A 395 -7.58 -45.96 23.94
C LEU A 395 -6.31 -46.73 23.56
N ALA A 396 -5.17 -46.35 24.14
CA ALA A 396 -3.99 -47.20 24.17
C ALA A 396 -3.70 -47.63 25.63
N PRO A 397 -3.68 -48.94 25.95
CA PRO A 397 -3.41 -49.39 27.31
C PRO A 397 -1.93 -49.21 27.66
N LYS A 398 -1.67 -48.57 28.80
CA LYS A 398 -0.35 -48.47 29.45
C LYS A 398 0.23 -49.88 29.72
N PRO A 399 1.49 -50.17 29.37
CA PRO A 399 2.20 -51.28 29.99
C PRO A 399 2.89 -50.79 31.28
N GLU A 400 2.62 -51.50 32.36
CA GLU A 400 3.29 -51.34 33.65
C GLU A 400 4.73 -51.90 33.62
N GLY A 401 5.67 -51.09 34.10
CA GLY A 401 6.66 -51.47 35.13
C GLY A 401 7.66 -52.61 34.91
N LYS A 402 8.89 -52.21 34.55
CA LYS A 402 10.22 -52.63 35.06
C LYS A 402 10.63 -54.12 35.08
N GLY A 403 11.72 -54.42 34.35
CA GLY A 403 12.66 -55.51 34.64
C GLY A 403 13.95 -55.39 33.82
N HIS A 404 15.11 -55.40 34.48
CA HIS A 404 16.45 -55.23 33.92
C HIS A 404 17.02 -56.51 33.26
N ALA A 405 17.90 -56.27 32.27
CA ALA A 405 19.12 -56.99 31.89
C ALA A 405 19.10 -58.31 31.09
N ASN A 406 19.81 -58.23 29.95
CA ASN A 406 20.72 -59.16 29.28
C ASN A 406 20.28 -60.61 28.96
N GLY A 407 20.42 -60.97 27.67
CA GLY A 407 20.42 -62.36 27.23
C GLY A 407 20.33 -62.50 25.71
N ASP A 408 21.48 -62.43 25.06
CA ASP A 408 21.74 -62.69 23.65
C ASP A 408 21.42 -64.17 23.30
N VAL A 409 20.46 -64.44 22.40
CA VAL A 409 20.35 -65.72 21.68
C VAL A 409 19.83 -65.47 20.27
N SER A 410 20.74 -65.67 19.32
CA SER A 410 20.50 -65.80 17.88
C SER A 410 19.94 -67.18 17.55
N LEU A 411 18.82 -67.25 16.80
CA LEU A 411 18.49 -68.42 15.98
C LEU A 411 18.03 -67.98 14.58
N LYS A 412 18.80 -68.41 13.58
CA LYS A 412 18.55 -68.28 12.15
C LYS A 412 17.52 -69.30 11.65
N LEU A 413 16.61 -68.80 10.81
CA LEU A 413 15.94 -69.39 9.62
C LEU A 413 15.41 -70.83 9.62
N ASN A 414 14.14 -70.99 9.21
CA ASN A 414 13.88 -71.42 7.83
C ASN A 414 12.48 -71.02 7.30
N PRO A 415 12.32 -70.70 6.00
CA PRO A 415 11.09 -70.27 5.36
C PRO A 415 10.40 -71.42 4.61
N SER A 416 9.06 -71.47 4.70
CA SER A 416 8.10 -71.98 3.71
C SER A 416 6.91 -72.58 4.44
N LEU A 417 5.73 -72.03 4.18
CA LEU A 417 4.41 -72.70 4.03
C LEU A 417 3.31 -71.63 4.16
N ARG A 418 2.65 -71.31 3.04
CA ARG A 418 1.30 -70.71 2.97
C ARG A 418 0.32 -71.83 2.55
N PRO A 419 -1.00 -71.61 2.59
CA PRO A 419 -1.89 -71.33 3.73
C PRO A 419 -3.09 -72.33 3.73
N PRO A 420 -4.16 -72.11 4.50
CA PRO A 420 -5.47 -72.02 3.84
C PRO A 420 -6.36 -70.84 4.33
N PRO A 421 -7.38 -70.46 3.54
CA PRO A 421 -8.12 -69.20 3.71
C PRO A 421 -9.24 -69.27 4.78
N ALA A 422 -9.61 -68.09 5.28
CA ALA A 422 -10.64 -67.88 6.30
C ALA A 422 -12.08 -68.11 5.77
N PRO A 423 -13.03 -68.56 6.61
CA PRO A 423 -14.43 -68.69 6.23
C PRO A 423 -15.18 -67.35 6.25
N GLU A 424 -15.98 -67.11 5.23
CA GLU A 424 -16.93 -66.00 5.07
C GLU A 424 -18.10 -66.11 6.07
N LEU A 425 -18.50 -64.98 6.65
CA LEU A 425 -19.70 -64.85 7.49
C LEU A 425 -20.93 -64.47 6.63
N PRO A 426 -22.12 -65.06 6.87
CA PRO A 426 -23.36 -64.77 6.13
C PRO A 426 -24.03 -63.44 6.55
N PRO A 427 -24.96 -62.91 5.72
CA PRO A 427 -25.43 -61.52 5.80
C PRO A 427 -26.45 -61.27 6.92
N LEU A 428 -26.35 -60.06 7.49
CA LEU A 428 -27.24 -59.52 8.52
C LEU A 428 -28.58 -59.09 7.90
N ARG A 429 -29.60 -59.93 8.04
CA ARG A 429 -31.02 -59.52 7.95
C ARG A 429 -31.74 -60.04 9.19
N ASP A 430 -32.57 -59.16 9.71
CA ASP A 430 -33.50 -59.36 10.83
C ASP A 430 -32.88 -59.29 12.24
N MET A 431 -32.79 -58.06 12.76
CA MET A 431 -33.31 -57.73 14.10
C MET A 431 -33.67 -56.24 14.11
N ILE A 432 -34.90 -55.98 13.65
CA ILE A 432 -35.66 -54.75 13.88
C ILE A 432 -36.31 -54.90 15.26
N GLU A 433 -35.78 -54.22 16.26
CA GLU A 433 -36.45 -53.80 17.50
C GLU A 433 -35.63 -52.60 18.00
N SER A 434 -36.12 -51.44 18.42
CA SER A 434 -37.42 -50.79 18.43
C SER A 434 -37.07 -49.30 18.69
N TRP A 435 -37.60 -48.35 17.92
CA TRP A 435 -37.38 -46.92 18.16
C TRP A 435 -38.33 -46.43 19.27
N PRO A 436 -37.86 -45.68 20.27
CA PRO A 436 -38.75 -45.03 21.23
C PRO A 436 -39.64 -44.00 20.54
N SER A 437 -40.95 -44.16 20.73
CA SER A 437 -41.98 -43.24 20.26
C SER A 437 -42.07 -42.08 21.24
N ASP A 438 -41.39 -40.97 20.94
CA ASP A 438 -41.73 -39.64 21.47
C ASP A 438 -41.07 -38.54 20.63
N VAL A 439 -41.65 -38.29 19.46
CA VAL A 439 -41.47 -37.03 18.74
C VAL A 439 -42.82 -36.62 18.15
N GLY A 440 -43.62 -35.90 18.93
CA GLY A 440 -44.54 -34.91 18.38
C GLY A 440 -44.10 -33.53 18.88
N PRO A 441 -44.53 -32.42 18.27
CA PRO A 441 -44.77 -32.09 16.87
C PRO A 441 -43.95 -30.84 16.49
N ALA A 442 -42.94 -30.92 15.62
CA ALA A 442 -42.19 -29.72 15.19
C ALA A 442 -41.61 -29.81 13.77
N LEU A 443 -42.29 -30.50 12.84
CA LEU A 443 -41.94 -30.51 11.43
C LEU A 443 -43.16 -30.22 10.55
N GLN A 444 -43.70 -29.01 10.69
CA GLN A 444 -44.46 -28.37 9.61
C GLN A 444 -43.67 -27.14 9.18
N GLY A 445 -43.04 -27.21 8.00
CA GLY A 445 -42.42 -26.02 7.44
C GLY A 445 -41.22 -26.21 6.51
N PHE A 446 -41.07 -27.35 5.83
CA PHE A 446 -40.13 -27.44 4.70
C PHE A 446 -40.89 -27.66 3.40
N ARG A 447 -41.08 -26.56 2.66
CA ARG A 447 -41.45 -26.58 1.24
C ARG A 447 -40.15 -26.71 0.45
N ALA A 448 -40.02 -27.78 -0.33
CA ALA A 448 -38.95 -27.92 -1.31
C ALA A 448 -39.15 -26.93 -2.47
N PRO A 449 -38.09 -26.38 -3.08
CA PRO A 449 -38.21 -25.66 -4.34
C PRO A 449 -38.42 -26.64 -5.50
N SER A 450 -39.40 -26.32 -6.35
CA SER A 450 -39.65 -26.98 -7.63
C SER A 450 -38.65 -26.51 -8.70
N LEU A 451 -38.04 -27.51 -9.37
CA LEU A 451 -37.32 -27.55 -10.66
C LEU A 451 -36.70 -26.27 -11.22
#